data_AF-A0A9E5WMY7-F1
#
_entry.id   AF-A0A9E5WMY7-F1
#
_cell.length_a   1.000
_cell.length_b   1.000
_cell.length_c   1.000
_cell.angle_alpha   90.00
_cell.angle_beta   90.00
_cell.angle_gamma   90.00
#
_symmetry.space_group_name_H-M   'P 1'
#
loop_
_entity.id
_entity.type
_entity.pdbx_description
1 polymer ?
#
loop_
_entity_poly.entity_id
_entity_poly.type
_entity_poly.pdbx_seq_one_letter_code
_entity_poly.pdbx_strand_id
1 'polypeptide(L)'
;MGVYHFMGLGRSVGAVTGPLSYLAMRFERWNDQDREFFSLSGEIAQREAGEKVGDVQALVLFTTPEVYSGQKDGKIFAASEYIDNQEGMCPTAAPPRPAGCTRDELRRYLPPIWKRLAKGRPRVDLFWCEVDRTDLLGTFRRAVRVVLAAKSAGSLGKEIWVNLTGGNNVINIALQLAVELTGQAARFYYVQAENPTAEKCLRFAREDGYWVDLPLLPVRAHEASRRVVELLEREGPADIPTLFTKAREQLWQHLQDFPNPKAFETLLVRPLVQQGMLDYGSEGIQIGRRWPLMKPYYETIDQIRRPVPKLNDLDESWFHREGLELR
;
A
#
# COMPACT_ATOMS: atom_id res chain seq x y z
N MET A 1 -6.97 10.71 -14.72
CA MET A 1 -6.65 9.57 -13.82
C MET A 1 -7.32 9.77 -12.46
N GLY A 2 -7.80 8.69 -11.83
CA GLY A 2 -8.33 8.76 -10.46
C GLY A 2 -7.63 7.77 -9.55
N VAL A 3 -8.02 7.80 -8.28
CA VAL A 3 -7.29 7.17 -7.17
C VAL A 3 -7.88 5.81 -6.82
N TYR A 4 -7.01 4.82 -6.63
CA TYR A 4 -7.34 3.56 -5.98
C TYR A 4 -6.87 3.61 -4.53
N HIS A 5 -7.79 3.45 -3.60
CA HIS A 5 -7.45 3.39 -2.17
C HIS A 5 -7.20 1.95 -1.75
N PHE A 6 -6.04 1.69 -1.20
CA PHE A 6 -5.65 0.39 -0.64
C PHE A 6 -5.70 0.51 0.87
N MET A 7 -6.44 -0.38 1.54
CA MET A 7 -6.61 -0.31 2.99
C MET A 7 -6.55 -1.71 3.60
N GLY A 8 -5.87 -1.83 4.74
CA GLY A 8 -6.10 -2.95 5.65
C GLY A 8 -7.49 -2.85 6.27
N LEU A 9 -8.19 -3.97 6.42
CA LEU A 9 -9.52 -4.01 7.03
C LEU A 9 -9.61 -5.11 8.08
N GLY A 10 -9.98 -4.71 9.29
CA GLY A 10 -10.40 -5.60 10.38
C GLY A 10 -11.91 -5.49 10.60
N ARG A 11 -12.33 -5.49 11.87
CA ARG A 11 -13.75 -5.40 12.24
C ARG A 11 -14.30 -3.97 12.31
N SER A 12 -13.44 -2.94 12.25
CA SER A 12 -13.87 -1.54 12.33
C SER A 12 -14.27 -1.02 10.96
N VAL A 13 -15.56 -0.73 10.79
CA VAL A 13 -16.13 -0.09 9.58
C VAL A 13 -15.60 1.34 9.43
N GLY A 14 -15.48 2.07 10.56
CA GLY A 14 -14.96 3.44 10.64
C GLY A 14 -13.54 3.60 10.10
N ALA A 15 -12.72 2.55 10.16
CA ALA A 15 -11.36 2.57 9.59
C ALA A 15 -11.34 2.79 8.07
N VAL A 16 -12.45 2.50 7.39
CA VAL A 16 -12.65 2.74 5.95
C VAL A 16 -13.53 3.97 5.72
N THR A 17 -14.70 4.01 6.36
CA THR A 17 -15.69 5.08 6.11
C THR A 17 -15.24 6.43 6.65
N GLY A 18 -14.48 6.47 7.74
CA GLY A 18 -13.96 7.70 8.33
C GLY A 18 -13.06 8.48 7.36
N PRO A 19 -11.93 7.90 6.91
CA PRO A 19 -11.06 8.53 5.92
C PRO A 19 -11.78 8.93 4.64
N LEU A 20 -12.69 8.08 4.12
CA LEU A 20 -13.43 8.41 2.91
C LEU A 20 -14.42 9.56 3.13
N SER A 21 -15.06 9.66 4.31
CA SER A 21 -15.92 10.81 4.65
C SER A 21 -15.12 12.11 4.77
N TYR A 22 -13.90 12.04 5.30
CA TYR A 22 -12.98 13.19 5.36
C TYR A 22 -12.61 13.68 3.96
N LEU A 23 -12.25 12.74 3.08
CA LEU A 23 -11.95 13.04 1.69
C LEU A 23 -13.18 13.59 0.96
N ALA A 24 -14.36 13.02 1.18
CA ALA A 24 -15.60 13.47 0.56
C ALA A 24 -15.90 14.93 0.90
N MET A 25 -15.80 15.30 2.19
CA MET A 25 -15.96 16.68 2.63
C MET A 25 -14.97 17.63 1.93
N ARG A 26 -13.67 17.29 1.94
CA ARG A 26 -12.64 18.14 1.32
C ARG A 26 -12.80 18.26 -0.18
N PHE A 27 -13.10 17.14 -0.84
CA PHE A 27 -13.32 17.12 -2.28
C PHE A 27 -14.51 17.99 -2.65
N GLU A 28 -15.63 17.95 -1.92
CA GLU A 28 -16.78 18.83 -2.18
C GLU A 28 -16.49 20.30 -1.93
N ARG A 29 -15.87 20.63 -0.78
CA ARG A 29 -15.56 22.01 -0.36
C ARG A 29 -14.62 22.70 -1.34
N TRP A 30 -13.57 22.01 -1.80
CA TRP A 30 -12.65 22.43 -2.87
C TRP A 30 -12.11 23.87 -2.75
N ASN A 31 -11.81 24.32 -1.52
CA ASN A 31 -11.14 25.61 -1.29
C ASN A 31 -9.63 25.51 -1.58
N ASP A 32 -8.85 26.57 -1.36
CA ASP A 32 -7.40 26.56 -1.65
C ASP A 32 -6.63 25.48 -0.88
N GLN A 33 -6.97 25.25 0.39
CA GLN A 33 -6.33 24.23 1.22
C GLN A 33 -6.66 22.81 0.73
N ASP A 34 -7.91 22.57 0.30
CA ASP A 34 -8.33 21.29 -0.26
C ASP A 34 -7.71 21.06 -1.64
N ARG A 35 -7.61 22.11 -2.47
CA ARG A 35 -6.88 22.07 -3.76
C ARG A 35 -5.43 21.69 -3.55
N GLU A 36 -4.77 22.29 -2.57
CA GLU A 36 -3.39 21.93 -2.22
C GLU A 36 -3.27 20.48 -1.74
N PHE A 37 -4.23 20.02 -0.94
CA PHE A 37 -4.25 18.63 -0.47
C PHE A 37 -4.33 17.60 -1.61
N PHE A 38 -5.07 17.92 -2.68
CA PHE A 38 -5.20 17.07 -3.88
C PHE A 38 -4.22 17.46 -5.00
N SER A 39 -3.30 18.41 -4.80
CA SER A 39 -2.43 18.95 -5.86
C SER A 39 -1.46 17.93 -6.46
N LEU A 40 -1.17 16.86 -5.71
CA LEU A 40 -0.32 15.76 -6.16
C LEU A 40 -1.09 14.65 -6.89
N SER A 41 -2.42 14.74 -6.93
CA SER A 41 -3.27 13.73 -7.56
C SER A 41 -3.59 13.97 -9.01
N GLY A 42 -3.91 12.88 -9.70
CA GLY A 42 -4.29 12.90 -11.11
C GLY A 42 -3.10 13.09 -12.07
N GLU A 43 -3.41 13.17 -13.36
CA GLU A 43 -2.37 13.35 -14.38
C GLU A 43 -1.83 14.78 -14.40
N ILE A 44 -0.56 14.93 -14.80
CA ILE A 44 0.06 16.25 -15.02
C ILE A 44 -0.84 17.12 -15.91
N ALA A 45 -1.30 16.58 -17.03
CA ALA A 45 -2.17 17.30 -17.96
C ALA A 45 -3.50 17.78 -17.32
N GLN A 46 -4.10 16.99 -16.43
CA GLN A 46 -5.33 17.38 -15.73
C GLN A 46 -5.06 18.50 -14.73
N ARG A 47 -3.92 18.45 -14.04
CA ARG A 47 -3.49 19.48 -13.10
C ARG A 47 -3.16 20.79 -13.83
N GLU A 48 -2.46 20.72 -14.95
CA GLU A 48 -2.17 21.85 -15.83
C GLU A 48 -3.44 22.48 -16.41
N ALA A 49 -4.47 21.68 -16.69
CA ALA A 49 -5.78 22.13 -17.13
C ALA A 49 -6.67 22.68 -15.99
N GLY A 50 -6.21 22.66 -14.73
CA GLY A 50 -6.98 23.11 -13.58
C GLY A 50 -8.20 22.23 -13.26
N GLU A 51 -8.21 20.98 -13.73
CA GLU A 51 -9.31 20.05 -13.45
C GLU A 51 -9.37 19.69 -11.96
N LYS A 52 -10.58 19.38 -11.49
CA LYS A 52 -10.78 18.75 -10.18
C LYS A 52 -10.24 17.31 -10.20
N VAL A 53 -9.16 17.07 -9.45
CA VAL A 53 -8.43 15.80 -9.34
C VAL A 53 -8.63 15.14 -7.96
N GLY A 54 -8.24 13.87 -7.83
CA GLY A 54 -8.34 13.12 -6.56
C GLY A 54 -9.65 12.34 -6.39
N ASP A 55 -10.43 12.15 -7.46
CA ASP A 55 -11.64 11.32 -7.41
C ASP A 55 -11.30 9.85 -7.14
N VAL A 56 -12.07 9.22 -6.25
CA VAL A 56 -11.87 7.82 -5.86
C VAL A 56 -12.59 6.89 -6.82
N GLN A 57 -11.84 6.06 -7.54
CA GLN A 57 -12.37 5.16 -8.57
C GLN A 57 -12.56 3.73 -8.07
N ALA A 58 -11.72 3.30 -7.12
CA ALA A 58 -11.85 1.99 -6.51
C ALA A 58 -11.31 1.99 -5.07
N LEU A 59 -11.79 1.01 -4.31
CA LEU A 59 -11.30 0.66 -3.00
C LEU A 59 -10.84 -0.81 -3.04
N VAL A 60 -9.66 -1.06 -2.50
CA VAL A 60 -9.02 -2.37 -2.43
C VAL A 60 -8.77 -2.68 -0.97
N LEU A 61 -9.51 -3.64 -0.44
CA LEU A 61 -9.51 -4.01 0.97
C LEU A 61 -8.72 -5.30 1.19
N PHE A 62 -7.68 -5.23 2.01
CA PHE A 62 -6.93 -6.41 2.46
C PHE A 62 -7.48 -6.86 3.80
N THR A 63 -8.07 -8.06 3.85
CA THR A 63 -8.81 -8.52 5.02
C THR A 63 -8.72 -10.02 5.21
N THR A 64 -9.14 -10.54 6.36
CA THR A 64 -9.16 -11.99 6.60
C THR A 64 -10.45 -12.62 6.08
N PRO A 65 -10.44 -13.93 5.76
CA PRO A 65 -11.62 -14.63 5.25
C PRO A 65 -12.86 -14.46 6.15
N GLU A 66 -12.68 -14.45 7.48
CA GLU A 66 -13.78 -14.28 8.43
C GLU A 66 -14.39 -12.87 8.44
N VAL A 67 -13.59 -11.83 8.17
CA VAL A 67 -14.09 -10.46 8.04
C VAL A 67 -14.86 -10.29 6.72
N TYR A 68 -14.35 -10.88 5.63
CA TYR A 68 -15.00 -10.83 4.32
C TYR A 68 -16.32 -11.60 4.29
N SER A 69 -16.31 -12.85 4.79
CA SER A 69 -17.49 -13.73 4.82
C SER A 69 -18.49 -13.37 5.92
N GLY A 70 -18.05 -12.65 6.96
CA GLY A 70 -18.87 -12.40 8.14
C GLY A 70 -19.10 -13.65 9.00
N GLN A 71 -18.30 -14.70 8.83
CA GLN A 71 -18.45 -15.96 9.53
C GLN A 71 -17.11 -16.50 10.06
N LYS A 72 -17.16 -17.12 11.25
CA LYS A 72 -16.04 -17.87 11.82
C LYS A 72 -16.57 -19.06 12.61
N ASP A 73 -16.10 -20.27 12.28
CA ASP A 73 -16.52 -21.52 12.94
C ASP A 73 -18.06 -21.70 12.97
N GLY A 74 -18.73 -21.34 11.87
CA GLY A 74 -20.19 -21.39 11.74
C GLY A 74 -20.96 -20.32 12.52
N LYS A 75 -20.27 -19.37 13.17
CA LYS A 75 -20.86 -18.26 13.93
C LYS A 75 -20.69 -16.94 13.18
N ILE A 76 -21.61 -16.01 13.42
CA ILE A 76 -21.52 -14.65 12.88
C ILE A 76 -20.26 -13.98 13.42
N PHE A 77 -19.41 -13.52 12.51
CA PHE A 77 -18.24 -12.69 12.80
C PHE A 77 -18.59 -11.22 12.55
N ALA A 78 -19.26 -10.61 13.53
CA ALA A 78 -19.77 -9.25 13.44
C ALA A 78 -18.64 -8.21 13.42
N ALA A 79 -18.89 -7.08 12.77
CA ALA A 79 -18.07 -5.88 12.92
C ALA A 79 -18.01 -5.41 14.39
N SER A 80 -17.07 -4.54 14.70
CA SER A 80 -17.03 -3.84 15.98
C SER A 80 -18.21 -2.88 16.07
N GLU A 81 -18.71 -2.66 17.28
CA GLU A 81 -19.71 -1.63 17.52
C GLU A 81 -19.18 -0.25 17.08
N TYR A 82 -20.09 0.58 16.57
CA TYR A 82 -19.74 1.89 16.02
C TYR A 82 -20.76 2.96 16.40
N ILE A 83 -20.36 4.21 16.27
CA ILE A 83 -21.20 5.39 16.46
C ILE A 83 -21.47 6.01 15.10
N ASP A 84 -22.75 6.14 14.75
CA ASP A 84 -23.21 6.83 13.54
C ASP A 84 -23.21 8.34 13.78
N ASN A 85 -22.02 8.94 13.69
CA ASN A 85 -21.78 10.36 13.95
C ASN A 85 -21.90 11.22 12.70
N GLN A 86 -22.16 12.53 12.88
CA GLN A 86 -22.00 13.51 11.79
C GLN A 86 -20.52 13.76 11.49
N GLU A 87 -20.24 14.13 10.25
CA GLU A 87 -18.90 14.54 9.80
C GLU A 87 -18.36 15.69 10.65
N GLY A 88 -17.13 15.55 11.13
CA GLY A 88 -16.47 16.54 11.98
C GLY A 88 -17.01 16.62 13.40
N MET A 89 -17.85 15.67 13.83
CA MET A 89 -18.40 15.64 15.18
C MET A 89 -18.14 14.31 15.88
N CYS A 90 -17.61 14.39 17.10
CA CYS A 90 -17.55 13.28 18.05
C CYS A 90 -18.66 13.45 19.09
N PRO A 91 -19.71 12.63 19.09
CA PRO A 91 -20.77 12.75 20.08
C PRO A 91 -20.28 12.30 21.45
N THR A 92 -20.54 13.10 22.48
CA THR A 92 -20.07 12.87 23.85
C THR A 92 -20.83 11.74 24.57
N ALA A 93 -22.05 11.40 24.13
CA ALA A 93 -22.94 10.47 24.82
C ALA A 93 -23.74 9.52 23.90
N ALA A 94 -23.33 9.36 22.63
CA ALA A 94 -24.04 8.44 21.74
C ALA A 94 -23.65 6.98 22.06
N PRO A 95 -24.62 6.09 22.34
CA PRO A 95 -24.31 4.69 22.56
C PRO A 95 -23.82 4.05 21.25
N PRO A 96 -22.77 3.21 21.29
CA PRO A 96 -22.39 2.39 20.15
C PRO A 96 -23.54 1.50 19.71
N ARG A 97 -23.69 1.33 18.40
CA ARG A 97 -24.68 0.43 17.81
C ARG A 97 -24.07 -0.96 17.63
N PRO A 98 -24.84 -2.03 17.85
CA PRO A 98 -24.43 -3.35 17.42
C PRO A 98 -24.30 -3.35 15.89
N ALA A 99 -23.31 -4.09 15.39
CA ALA A 99 -23.01 -4.15 13.97
C ALA A 99 -23.33 -5.55 13.41
N GLY A 100 -23.78 -5.61 12.15
CA GLY A 100 -23.84 -6.82 11.36
C GLY A 100 -22.45 -7.27 10.92
N CYS A 101 -22.35 -7.99 9.80
CA CYS A 101 -21.04 -8.32 9.24
C CYS A 101 -20.39 -7.07 8.61
N THR A 102 -19.06 -6.98 8.68
CA THR A 102 -18.30 -5.80 8.20
C THR A 102 -18.62 -5.46 6.74
N ARG A 103 -18.76 -6.47 5.89
CA ARG A 103 -19.07 -6.30 4.46
C ARG A 103 -20.42 -5.61 4.24
N ASP A 104 -21.45 -6.04 4.95
CA ASP A 104 -22.80 -5.48 4.81
C ASP A 104 -22.90 -4.07 5.41
N GLU A 105 -22.21 -3.81 6.52
CA GLU A 105 -22.10 -2.46 7.07
C GLU A 105 -21.39 -1.52 6.09
N LEU A 106 -20.30 -1.96 5.45
CA LEU A 106 -19.63 -1.15 4.42
C LEU A 106 -20.55 -0.88 3.23
N ARG A 107 -21.31 -1.87 2.75
CA ARG A 107 -22.31 -1.67 1.69
C ARG A 107 -23.37 -0.63 2.05
N ARG A 108 -23.76 -0.59 3.32
CA ARG A 108 -24.75 0.36 3.82
C ARG A 108 -24.22 1.79 3.84
N TYR A 109 -22.98 1.98 4.30
CA TYR A 109 -22.46 3.32 4.60
C TYR A 109 -21.58 3.93 3.51
N LEU A 110 -20.94 3.11 2.66
CA LEU A 110 -20.06 3.61 1.60
C LEU A 110 -20.77 4.40 0.49
N PRO A 111 -21.93 3.96 -0.07
CA PRO A 111 -22.53 4.64 -1.22
C PRO A 111 -22.75 6.16 -1.04
N PRO A 112 -23.35 6.66 0.06
CA PRO A 112 -23.55 8.10 0.22
C PRO A 112 -22.23 8.88 0.37
N ILE A 113 -21.20 8.29 0.99
CA ILE A 113 -19.87 8.91 1.11
C ILE A 113 -19.20 8.95 -0.27
N TRP A 114 -19.23 7.83 -0.99
CA TRP A 114 -18.50 7.69 -2.23
C TRP A 114 -19.12 8.48 -3.38
N LYS A 115 -20.44 8.63 -3.43
CA LYS A 115 -21.15 9.47 -4.42
C LYS A 115 -20.52 10.87 -4.56
N ARG A 116 -20.08 11.43 -3.44
CA ARG A 116 -19.45 12.75 -3.31
C ARG A 116 -18.01 12.80 -3.85
N LEU A 117 -17.33 11.65 -3.88
CA LEU A 117 -15.96 11.45 -4.37
C LEU A 117 -15.88 10.89 -5.79
N ALA A 118 -16.98 10.33 -6.31
CA ALA A 118 -16.97 9.52 -7.52
C ALA A 118 -17.01 10.34 -8.82
N LYS A 119 -16.99 11.69 -8.75
CA LYS A 119 -17.04 12.61 -9.91
C LYS A 119 -18.18 12.25 -10.88
N GLY A 120 -19.36 11.97 -10.34
CA GLY A 120 -20.57 11.65 -11.11
C GLY A 120 -20.68 10.20 -11.61
N ARG A 121 -19.75 9.30 -11.28
CA ARG A 121 -19.89 7.88 -11.65
C ARG A 121 -21.10 7.24 -10.97
N PRO A 122 -21.89 6.43 -11.69
CA PRO A 122 -23.04 5.74 -11.10
C PRO A 122 -22.64 4.50 -10.30
N ARG A 123 -21.42 4.00 -10.52
CA ARG A 123 -20.89 2.77 -9.93
C ARG A 123 -19.39 2.90 -9.69
N VAL A 124 -18.92 2.26 -8.63
CA VAL A 124 -17.50 2.14 -8.27
C VAL A 124 -17.16 0.68 -7.95
N ASP A 125 -15.90 0.31 -8.15
CA ASP A 125 -15.43 -1.04 -7.88
C ASP A 125 -14.86 -1.15 -6.46
N LEU A 126 -15.30 -2.18 -5.75
CA LEU A 126 -14.79 -2.60 -4.46
C LEU A 126 -14.12 -3.96 -4.62
N PHE A 127 -12.83 -4.03 -4.34
CA PHE A 127 -12.04 -5.25 -4.39
C PHE A 127 -11.74 -5.75 -2.99
N TRP A 128 -11.88 -7.05 -2.78
CA TRP A 128 -11.55 -7.73 -1.53
C TRP A 128 -10.40 -8.69 -1.79
N CYS A 129 -9.29 -8.48 -1.09
CA CYS A 129 -8.14 -9.36 -1.09
C CYS A 129 -8.11 -10.08 0.25
N GLU A 130 -8.52 -11.34 0.27
CA GLU A 130 -8.36 -12.19 1.44
C GLU A 130 -6.87 -12.45 1.70
N VAL A 131 -6.44 -12.38 2.96
CA VAL A 131 -5.05 -12.59 3.38
C VAL A 131 -4.98 -13.31 4.73
N ASP A 132 -3.84 -13.93 5.02
CA ASP A 132 -3.57 -14.57 6.30
C ASP A 132 -2.79 -13.63 7.21
N ARG A 133 -3.42 -13.19 8.30
CA ARG A 133 -2.81 -12.29 9.29
C ARG A 133 -1.64 -12.86 10.07
N THR A 134 -1.30 -14.13 9.88
CA THR A 134 -0.17 -14.81 10.52
C THR A 134 0.97 -15.11 9.54
N ASP A 135 0.73 -14.99 8.24
CA ASP A 135 1.73 -15.21 7.18
C ASP A 135 2.05 -13.89 6.47
N LEU A 136 3.15 -13.25 6.88
CA LEU A 136 3.63 -12.02 6.27
C LEU A 136 4.01 -12.21 4.80
N LEU A 137 4.69 -13.30 4.45
CA LEU A 137 5.21 -13.49 3.10
C LEU A 137 4.08 -13.84 2.12
N GLY A 138 3.14 -14.69 2.53
CA GLY A 138 1.94 -14.97 1.75
C GLY A 138 1.06 -13.73 1.56
N THR A 139 0.88 -12.93 2.62
CA THR A 139 0.17 -11.65 2.55
C THR A 139 0.88 -10.67 1.61
N PHE A 140 2.22 -10.57 1.70
CA PHE A 140 3.01 -9.76 0.77
C PHE A 140 2.85 -10.21 -0.68
N ARG A 141 2.90 -11.52 -0.97
CA ARG A 141 2.70 -12.06 -2.33
C ARG A 141 1.36 -11.66 -2.93
N ARG A 142 0.28 -11.70 -2.13
CA ARG A 142 -1.05 -11.25 -2.57
C ARG A 142 -1.07 -9.73 -2.78
N ALA A 143 -0.55 -8.97 -1.80
CA ALA A 143 -0.47 -7.51 -1.87
C ALA A 143 0.28 -7.03 -3.11
N VAL A 144 1.47 -7.56 -3.37
CA VAL A 144 2.29 -7.14 -4.51
C VAL A 144 1.65 -7.50 -5.85
N ARG A 145 0.93 -8.63 -5.94
CA ARG A 145 0.18 -9.00 -7.14
C ARG A 145 -0.93 -8.00 -7.43
N VAL A 146 -1.69 -7.62 -6.41
CA VAL A 146 -2.76 -6.62 -6.51
C VAL A 146 -2.20 -5.23 -6.86
N VAL A 147 -1.09 -4.82 -6.22
CA VAL A 147 -0.41 -3.55 -6.50
C VAL A 147 0.08 -3.47 -7.94
N LEU A 148 0.74 -4.53 -8.44
CA LEU A 148 1.22 -4.56 -9.82
C LEU A 148 0.07 -4.65 -10.84
N ALA A 149 -1.03 -5.34 -10.51
CA ALA A 149 -2.22 -5.42 -11.35
C ALA A 149 -2.98 -4.09 -11.46
N ALA A 150 -2.94 -3.25 -10.42
CA ALA A 150 -3.52 -1.91 -10.43
C ALA A 150 -2.77 -0.92 -11.34
N LYS A 151 -1.50 -1.20 -11.66
CA LYS A 151 -0.64 -0.33 -12.48
C LYS A 151 0.11 -1.13 -13.55
N SER A 152 -0.63 -1.76 -14.47
CA SER A 152 -0.06 -2.58 -15.54
C SER A 152 1.08 -1.86 -16.28
N ALA A 153 2.19 -2.57 -16.50
CA ALA A 153 3.38 -2.06 -17.18
C ALA A 153 3.00 -1.45 -18.55
N GLY A 154 3.47 -0.22 -18.83
CA GLY A 154 3.22 0.47 -20.10
C GLY A 154 1.91 1.26 -20.22
N SER A 155 1.14 1.39 -19.14
CA SER A 155 -0.10 2.19 -19.11
C SER A 155 -0.03 3.36 -18.13
N LEU A 156 -0.81 4.42 -18.38
CA LEU A 156 -1.20 5.44 -17.39
C LEU A 156 -2.00 4.75 -16.28
N GLY A 157 -1.31 4.00 -15.41
CA GLY A 157 -1.91 3.25 -14.33
C GLY A 157 -2.48 4.17 -13.25
N LYS A 158 -3.29 3.62 -12.35
CA LYS A 158 -3.99 4.43 -11.34
C LYS A 158 -3.04 4.89 -10.25
N GLU A 159 -3.36 6.03 -9.67
CA GLU A 159 -2.70 6.53 -8.46
C GLU A 159 -3.11 5.65 -7.28
N ILE A 160 -2.13 5.17 -6.50
CA ILE A 160 -2.39 4.29 -5.35
C ILE A 160 -2.19 5.10 -4.08
N TRP A 161 -3.27 5.25 -3.31
CA TRP A 161 -3.24 5.81 -1.96
C TRP A 161 -3.40 4.69 -0.96
N VAL A 162 -2.56 4.66 0.06
CA VAL A 162 -2.53 3.57 1.04
C VAL A 162 -2.88 4.10 2.43
N ASN A 163 -3.95 3.56 3.00
CA ASN A 163 -4.39 3.80 4.36
C ASN A 163 -3.87 2.68 5.28
N LEU A 164 -3.08 3.04 6.29
CA LEU A 164 -2.52 2.11 7.27
C LEU A 164 -3.26 2.12 8.62
N THR A 165 -4.44 2.74 8.71
CA THR A 165 -5.23 2.80 9.95
C THR A 165 -5.95 1.50 10.28
N GLY A 166 -6.57 0.87 9.29
CA GLY A 166 -7.29 -0.39 9.47
C GLY A 166 -6.37 -1.60 9.32
N GLY A 167 -6.88 -2.77 9.68
CA GLY A 167 -6.15 -4.04 9.57
C GLY A 167 -5.25 -4.32 10.76
N ASN A 168 -4.39 -5.33 10.61
CA ASN A 168 -3.38 -5.66 11.60
C ASN A 168 -1.98 -5.36 11.04
N ASN A 169 -0.97 -5.44 11.91
CA ASN A 169 0.41 -5.13 11.56
C ASN A 169 0.93 -5.98 10.38
N VAL A 170 0.56 -7.26 10.27
CA VAL A 170 1.02 -8.12 9.17
C VAL A 170 0.49 -7.63 7.83
N ILE A 171 -0.79 -7.26 7.78
CA ILE A 171 -1.42 -6.68 6.57
C ILE A 171 -0.78 -5.34 6.21
N ASN A 172 -0.64 -4.45 7.19
CA ASN A 172 -0.12 -3.10 6.94
C ASN A 172 1.35 -3.12 6.54
N ILE A 173 2.18 -3.96 7.18
CA ILE A 173 3.59 -4.15 6.81
C ILE A 173 3.70 -4.78 5.42
N ALA A 174 2.92 -5.83 5.12
CA ALA A 174 2.94 -6.46 3.80
C ALA A 174 2.54 -5.48 2.69
N LEU A 175 1.51 -4.67 2.93
CA LEU A 175 1.04 -3.66 1.99
C LEU A 175 2.07 -2.54 1.79
N GLN A 176 2.65 -2.03 2.89
CA GLN A 176 3.73 -1.04 2.84
C GLN A 176 4.94 -1.56 2.05
N LEU A 177 5.43 -2.76 2.39
CA LEU A 177 6.54 -3.40 1.68
C LEU A 177 6.21 -3.60 0.20
N ALA A 178 5.00 -4.07 -0.12
CA ALA A 178 4.59 -4.27 -1.51
C ALA A 178 4.70 -2.97 -2.30
N VAL A 179 4.09 -1.88 -1.83
CA VAL A 179 4.07 -0.62 -2.58
C VAL A 179 5.40 0.12 -2.58
N GLU A 180 6.22 0.02 -1.52
CA GLU A 180 7.56 0.61 -1.46
C GLU A 180 8.53 -0.12 -2.38
N LEU A 181 8.60 -1.45 -2.30
CA LEU A 181 9.49 -2.26 -3.13
C LEU A 181 9.07 -2.23 -4.62
N THR A 182 7.78 -2.09 -4.91
CA THR A 182 7.32 -1.83 -6.28
C THR A 182 7.27 -0.37 -6.64
N GLY A 183 7.55 0.56 -5.71
CA GLY A 183 7.43 2.02 -5.81
C GLY A 183 6.21 2.49 -6.59
N GLN A 184 5.04 1.95 -6.25
CA GLN A 184 3.77 2.30 -6.90
C GLN A 184 2.86 3.19 -6.05
N ALA A 185 3.12 3.34 -4.75
CA ALA A 185 2.36 4.25 -3.90
C ALA A 185 2.64 5.71 -4.27
N ALA A 186 1.57 6.50 -4.32
CA ALA A 186 1.61 7.95 -4.49
C ALA A 186 1.38 8.69 -3.17
N ARG A 187 0.69 8.06 -2.21
CA ARG A 187 0.49 8.61 -0.86
C ARG A 187 0.33 7.47 0.16
N PHE A 188 1.02 7.59 1.29
CA PHE A 188 0.68 6.86 2.51
C PHE A 188 -0.01 7.82 3.47
N TYR A 189 -1.01 7.33 4.19
CA TYR A 189 -1.61 8.10 5.26
C TYR A 189 -2.12 7.19 6.38
N TYR A 190 -2.33 7.83 7.53
CA TYR A 190 -2.98 7.28 8.70
C TYR A 190 -3.99 8.31 9.19
N VAL A 191 -5.12 7.87 9.74
CA VAL A 191 -6.05 8.72 10.46
C VAL A 191 -6.01 8.49 11.97
N GLN A 192 -6.03 9.59 12.72
CA GLN A 192 -5.98 9.57 14.18
C GLN A 192 -7.35 9.82 14.78
N ALA A 193 -7.66 9.07 15.83
CA ALA A 193 -8.77 9.39 16.72
C ALA A 193 -8.22 10.19 17.92
N GLU A 194 -8.93 11.25 18.30
CA GLU A 194 -8.56 12.05 19.47
C GLU A 194 -8.76 11.28 20.79
N ASN A 195 -9.72 10.36 20.81
CA ASN A 195 -10.09 9.59 22.00
C ASN A 195 -10.78 8.27 21.60
N PRO A 196 -10.99 7.34 22.56
CA PRO A 196 -11.64 6.05 22.29
C PRO A 196 -13.07 6.14 21.74
N THR A 197 -13.78 7.25 21.97
CA THR A 197 -15.11 7.47 21.38
C THR A 197 -15.00 7.80 19.89
N ALA A 198 -14.03 8.64 19.52
CA ALA A 198 -13.73 8.96 18.13
C ALA A 198 -13.27 7.73 17.33
N GLU A 199 -12.59 6.76 17.96
CA GLU A 199 -12.21 5.48 17.31
C GLU A 199 -13.42 4.65 16.84
N LYS A 200 -14.58 4.82 17.51
CA LYS A 200 -15.82 4.12 17.17
C LYS A 200 -16.65 4.84 16.13
N CYS A 201 -16.29 6.07 15.75
CA CYS A 201 -17.08 6.86 14.80
C CYS A 201 -17.00 6.28 13.38
N LEU A 202 -18.15 6.23 12.70
CA LEU A 202 -18.22 5.83 11.30
C LEU A 202 -17.62 6.90 10.36
N ARG A 203 -17.80 8.17 10.71
CA ARG A 203 -17.30 9.31 9.93
C ARG A 203 -16.19 10.00 10.71
N PHE A 204 -15.34 10.77 10.02
CA PHE A 204 -14.28 11.50 10.69
C PHE A 204 -14.87 12.38 11.80
N ALA A 205 -14.25 12.37 12.98
CA ALA A 205 -14.82 12.95 14.19
C ALA A 205 -14.38 14.39 14.45
N ARG A 206 -13.30 14.83 13.78
CA ARG A 206 -12.74 16.18 13.80
C ARG A 206 -11.87 16.36 12.56
N GLU A 207 -11.74 17.57 12.00
CA GLU A 207 -10.83 17.82 10.87
C GLU A 207 -9.37 17.94 11.35
N ASP A 208 -9.12 18.73 12.41
CA ASP A 208 -7.78 19.01 12.92
C ASP A 208 -7.10 17.76 13.50
N GLY A 209 -5.91 17.46 12.99
CA GLY A 209 -5.10 16.32 13.40
C GLY A 209 -5.68 14.95 13.02
N TYR A 210 -6.78 14.91 12.26
CA TYR A 210 -7.37 13.63 11.86
C TYR A 210 -6.55 12.94 10.78
N TRP A 211 -6.09 13.66 9.77
CA TRP A 211 -5.28 13.10 8.68
C TRP A 211 -3.79 13.31 8.92
N VAL A 212 -3.02 12.24 8.80
CA VAL A 212 -1.56 12.25 8.90
C VAL A 212 -0.98 11.63 7.63
N ASP A 213 -0.38 12.46 6.78
CA ASP A 213 0.44 11.96 5.67
C ASP A 213 1.70 11.31 6.24
N LEU A 214 1.98 10.09 5.79
CA LEU A 214 3.19 9.38 6.16
C LEU A 214 4.25 9.56 5.06
N PRO A 215 5.54 9.65 5.41
CA PRO A 215 6.58 9.81 4.41
C PRO A 215 6.64 8.58 3.50
N LEU A 216 6.66 8.82 2.19
CA LEU A 216 7.02 7.82 1.19
C LEU A 216 8.53 7.70 1.14
N LEU A 217 9.07 6.65 1.72
CA LEU A 217 10.49 6.36 1.65
C LEU A 217 10.75 5.55 0.37
N PRO A 218 11.62 6.01 -0.55
CA PRO A 218 12.04 5.20 -1.68
C PRO A 218 13.03 4.12 -1.19
N VAL A 219 12.53 3.07 -0.54
CA VAL A 219 13.35 2.02 0.13
C VAL A 219 13.80 0.90 -0.82
N ARG A 220 13.69 1.08 -2.14
CA ARG A 220 14.18 0.05 -3.06
C ARG A 220 15.70 -0.04 -2.94
N ALA A 221 16.23 -1.24 -2.72
CA ALA A 221 17.66 -1.46 -2.89
C ALA A 221 18.05 -0.93 -4.27
N HIS A 222 19.07 -0.10 -4.32
CA HIS A 222 19.58 0.41 -5.60
C HIS A 222 19.85 -0.80 -6.50
N GLU A 223 19.44 -0.75 -7.77
CA GLU A 223 19.56 -1.93 -8.65
C GLU A 223 21.01 -2.43 -8.68
N ALA A 224 22.00 -1.52 -8.62
CA ALA A 224 23.40 -1.87 -8.46
C ALA A 224 23.68 -2.74 -7.21
N SER A 225 23.13 -2.35 -6.06
CA SER A 225 23.29 -3.09 -4.80
C SER A 225 22.72 -4.50 -4.91
N ARG A 226 21.49 -4.63 -5.42
CA ARG A 226 20.85 -5.93 -5.61
C ARG A 226 21.67 -6.81 -6.56
N ARG A 227 22.08 -6.27 -7.70
CA ARG A 227 22.84 -7.00 -8.71
C ARG A 227 24.21 -7.45 -8.22
N VAL A 228 24.88 -6.65 -7.40
CA VAL A 228 26.16 -7.04 -6.79
C VAL A 228 25.97 -8.19 -5.80
N VAL A 229 24.91 -8.18 -4.99
CA VAL A 229 24.61 -9.30 -4.08
C VAL A 229 24.26 -10.56 -4.88
N GLU A 230 23.43 -10.47 -5.93
CA GLU A 230 23.11 -11.58 -6.83
C GLU A 230 24.34 -12.13 -7.57
N LEU A 231 25.28 -11.25 -7.98
CA LEU A 231 26.55 -11.65 -8.59
C LEU A 231 27.39 -12.48 -7.61
N LEU A 232 27.52 -12.00 -6.37
CA LEU A 232 28.29 -12.70 -5.34
C LEU A 232 27.66 -14.03 -4.93
N GLU A 233 26.33 -14.12 -4.92
CA GLU A 233 25.60 -15.36 -4.65
C GLU A 233 25.87 -16.42 -5.73
N ARG A 234 25.98 -16.00 -6.99
CA ARG A 234 26.28 -16.89 -8.13
C ARG A 234 27.75 -17.30 -8.18
N GLU A 235 28.65 -16.36 -7.95
CA GLU A 235 30.10 -16.53 -8.21
C GLU A 235 30.90 -16.96 -6.98
N GLY A 236 30.31 -16.89 -5.79
CA GLY A 236 30.98 -17.13 -4.51
C GLY A 236 31.75 -15.90 -3.97
N PRO A 237 32.40 -16.04 -2.80
CA PRO A 237 33.14 -14.97 -2.16
C PRO A 237 34.26 -14.39 -3.04
N ALA A 238 34.53 -13.10 -2.88
CA ALA A 238 35.60 -12.42 -3.63
C ALA A 238 36.16 -11.22 -2.86
N ASP A 239 37.45 -10.92 -3.06
CA ASP A 239 38.02 -9.66 -2.60
C ASP A 239 37.44 -8.45 -3.37
N ILE A 240 37.68 -7.24 -2.85
CA ILE A 240 37.12 -6.01 -3.42
C ILE A 240 37.58 -5.77 -4.88
N PRO A 241 38.88 -5.86 -5.23
CA PRO A 241 39.32 -5.68 -6.61
C PRO A 241 38.69 -6.68 -7.59
N THR A 242 38.59 -7.95 -7.19
CA THR A 242 38.01 -9.02 -8.01
C THR A 242 36.51 -8.80 -8.18
N LEU A 243 35.79 -8.52 -7.09
CA LEU A 243 34.35 -8.24 -7.14
C LEU A 243 34.05 -7.02 -8.01
N PHE A 244 34.83 -5.94 -7.88
CA PHE A 244 34.66 -4.74 -8.70
C PHE A 244 34.88 -5.05 -10.18
N THR A 245 35.92 -5.81 -10.53
CA THR A 245 36.22 -6.19 -11.93
C THR A 245 35.07 -7.01 -12.52
N LYS A 246 34.65 -8.08 -11.84
CA LYS A 246 33.50 -8.91 -12.27
C LYS A 246 32.22 -8.08 -12.40
N ALA A 247 31.96 -7.20 -11.43
CA ALA A 247 30.75 -6.39 -11.44
C ALA A 247 30.78 -5.34 -12.57
N ARG A 248 31.94 -4.75 -12.90
CA ARG A 248 32.08 -3.83 -14.04
C ARG A 248 31.86 -4.53 -15.37
N GLU A 249 32.35 -5.76 -15.52
CA GLU A 249 32.16 -6.55 -16.74
C GLU A 249 30.69 -6.94 -16.96
N GLN A 250 30.00 -7.37 -15.90
CA GLN A 250 28.65 -7.95 -16.01
C GLN A 250 27.53 -6.93 -15.77
N LEU A 251 27.80 -5.87 -15.00
CA LEU A 251 26.82 -4.92 -14.50
C LEU A 251 27.20 -3.47 -14.82
N TRP A 252 27.99 -3.24 -15.87
CA TRP A 252 28.50 -1.92 -16.28
C TRP A 252 27.46 -0.80 -16.15
N GLN A 253 26.25 -1.01 -16.69
CA GLN A 253 25.16 -0.05 -16.71
C GLN A 253 24.70 0.41 -15.32
N HIS A 254 24.92 -0.40 -14.28
CA HIS A 254 24.55 -0.10 -12.90
C HIS A 254 25.70 0.47 -12.07
N LEU A 255 26.92 0.48 -12.61
CA LEU A 255 28.13 0.86 -11.86
C LEU A 255 28.84 2.10 -12.43
N GLN A 256 28.11 2.97 -13.14
CA GLN A 256 28.69 4.17 -13.74
C GLN A 256 29.21 5.15 -12.67
N ASP A 257 28.59 5.17 -11.49
CA ASP A 257 28.94 6.07 -10.38
C ASP A 257 30.15 5.61 -9.55
N PHE A 258 30.73 4.44 -9.85
CA PHE A 258 31.86 3.87 -9.09
C PHE A 258 33.12 3.84 -9.97
N PRO A 259 33.92 4.93 -10.00
CA PRO A 259 35.02 5.06 -10.96
C PRO A 259 36.21 4.11 -10.68
N ASN A 260 36.30 3.55 -9.47
CA ASN A 260 37.41 2.69 -9.07
C ASN A 260 37.00 1.74 -7.92
N PRO A 261 37.80 0.70 -7.60
CA PRO A 261 37.49 -0.25 -6.53
C PRO A 261 37.26 0.40 -5.16
N LYS A 262 37.95 1.51 -4.86
CA LYS A 262 37.82 2.18 -3.56
C LYS A 262 36.47 2.88 -3.42
N ALA A 263 36.00 3.54 -4.48
CA ALA A 263 34.68 4.14 -4.52
C ALA A 263 33.57 3.07 -4.42
N PHE A 264 33.72 1.96 -5.15
CA PHE A 264 32.82 0.81 -5.06
C PHE A 264 32.74 0.21 -3.65
N GLU A 265 33.89 0.01 -3.00
CA GLU A 265 33.95 -0.45 -1.61
C GLU A 265 33.20 0.51 -0.67
N THR A 266 33.51 1.80 -0.79
CA THR A 266 33.06 2.82 0.18
C THR A 266 31.58 3.14 0.03
N LEU A 267 31.09 3.26 -1.21
CA LEU A 267 29.75 3.77 -1.50
C LEU A 267 28.72 2.65 -1.73
N LEU A 268 29.15 1.42 -2.03
CA LEU A 268 28.23 0.29 -2.26
C LEU A 268 28.47 -0.86 -1.29
N VAL A 269 29.69 -1.40 -1.20
CA VAL A 269 29.93 -2.62 -0.42
C VAL A 269 29.79 -2.38 1.09
N ARG A 270 30.43 -1.33 1.64
CA ARG A 270 30.38 -1.03 3.07
C ARG A 270 28.94 -0.79 3.57
N PRO A 271 28.09 0.01 2.89
CA PRO A 271 26.68 0.13 3.26
C PRO A 271 25.96 -1.22 3.26
N LEU A 272 26.21 -2.09 2.28
CA LEU A 272 25.59 -3.42 2.23
C LEU A 272 26.06 -4.33 3.36
N VAL A 273 27.33 -4.23 3.76
CA VAL A 273 27.84 -4.92 4.94
C VAL A 273 27.18 -4.40 6.22
N GLN A 274 27.08 -3.08 6.39
CA GLN A 274 26.39 -2.48 7.54
C GLN A 274 24.91 -2.88 7.61
N GLN A 275 24.26 -3.03 6.45
CA GLN A 275 22.89 -3.51 6.35
C GLN A 275 22.77 -5.03 6.57
N GLY A 276 23.88 -5.77 6.60
CA GLY A 276 23.95 -7.23 6.74
C GLY A 276 23.56 -8.01 5.48
N MET A 277 23.55 -7.33 4.32
CA MET A 277 23.30 -7.93 3.01
C MET A 277 24.56 -8.61 2.45
N LEU A 278 25.73 -8.09 2.83
CA LEU A 278 27.05 -8.67 2.60
C LEU A 278 27.75 -8.83 3.96
N ASP A 279 28.83 -9.60 4.01
CA ASP A 279 29.70 -9.74 5.18
C ASP A 279 31.18 -9.82 4.75
N TYR A 280 32.10 -9.45 5.66
CA TYR A 280 33.53 -9.71 5.49
C TYR A 280 33.84 -11.12 6.02
N GLY A 281 34.28 -12.02 5.14
CA GLY A 281 34.71 -13.39 5.44
C GLY A 281 36.21 -13.60 5.23
N SER A 282 36.69 -14.81 5.53
CA SER A 282 38.11 -15.20 5.35
C SER A 282 38.56 -15.21 3.89
N GLU A 283 37.62 -15.41 2.95
CA GLU A 283 37.85 -15.44 1.50
C GLU A 283 37.47 -14.13 0.79
N GLY A 284 37.21 -13.06 1.56
CA GLY A 284 36.79 -11.76 1.05
C GLY A 284 35.33 -11.44 1.38
N ILE A 285 34.66 -10.68 0.52
CA ILE A 285 33.25 -10.33 0.66
C ILE A 285 32.40 -11.55 0.36
N GLN A 286 31.41 -11.82 1.20
CA GLN A 286 30.47 -12.93 1.04
C GLN A 286 29.02 -12.48 1.30
N ILE A 287 28.06 -13.37 1.04
CA ILE A 287 26.64 -13.12 1.29
C ILE A 287 26.37 -12.97 2.78
N GLY A 288 25.71 -11.88 3.15
CA GLY A 288 25.35 -11.59 4.53
C GLY A 288 24.04 -12.26 4.95
N ARG A 289 23.88 -12.45 6.26
CA ARG A 289 22.73 -13.16 6.87
C ARG A 289 21.35 -12.56 6.56
N ARG A 290 21.24 -11.29 6.16
CA ARG A 290 19.95 -10.65 5.84
C ARG A 290 19.55 -10.81 4.37
N TRP A 291 20.47 -11.17 3.47
CA TRP A 291 20.10 -11.41 2.06
C TRP A 291 19.05 -12.51 1.90
N PRO A 292 19.17 -13.70 2.53
CA PRO A 292 18.15 -14.74 2.43
C PRO A 292 16.76 -14.33 2.94
N LEU A 293 16.68 -13.33 3.82
CA LEU A 293 15.40 -12.79 4.32
C LEU A 293 14.76 -11.84 3.30
N MET A 294 15.57 -11.07 2.58
CA MET A 294 15.10 -10.08 1.59
C MET A 294 14.82 -10.69 0.22
N LYS A 295 15.62 -11.69 -0.18
CA LYS A 295 15.56 -12.31 -1.51
C LYS A 295 14.16 -12.78 -1.91
N PRO A 296 13.35 -13.45 -1.05
CA PRO A 296 12.02 -13.91 -1.43
C PRO A 296 11.07 -12.79 -1.86
N TYR A 297 11.23 -11.57 -1.32
CA TYR A 297 10.42 -10.41 -1.70
C TYR A 297 10.75 -9.94 -3.11
N TYR A 298 12.04 -9.84 -3.44
CA TYR A 298 12.50 -9.45 -4.78
C TYR A 298 12.16 -10.50 -5.83
N GLU A 299 12.38 -11.78 -5.53
CA GLU A 299 12.01 -12.89 -6.42
C GLU A 299 10.51 -12.89 -6.71
N THR A 300 9.68 -12.68 -5.68
CA THR A 300 8.23 -12.57 -5.85
C THR A 300 7.85 -11.42 -6.79
N ILE A 301 8.46 -10.24 -6.62
CA ILE A 301 8.21 -9.07 -7.49
C ILE A 301 8.59 -9.40 -8.94
N ASP A 302 9.77 -9.99 -9.14
CA ASP A 302 10.30 -10.30 -10.47
C ASP A 302 9.48 -11.38 -11.18
N GLN A 303 9.05 -12.42 -10.45
CA GLN A 303 8.14 -13.46 -10.95
C GLN A 303 6.80 -12.89 -11.39
N ILE A 304 6.22 -12.00 -10.57
CA ILE A 304 4.89 -11.45 -10.86
C ILE A 304 4.96 -10.45 -12.02
N ARG A 305 6.00 -9.62 -12.13
CA ARG A 305 6.09 -8.50 -13.11
C ARG A 305 5.87 -8.88 -14.58
N ARG A 306 5.83 -10.16 -15.00
CA ARG A 306 5.76 -10.56 -16.41
C ARG A 306 4.83 -11.77 -16.66
N PRO A 307 3.73 -11.60 -17.41
CA PRO A 307 2.80 -10.47 -17.43
C PRO A 307 1.78 -10.56 -16.27
N VAL A 308 1.48 -9.44 -15.62
CA VAL A 308 0.39 -9.36 -14.61
C VAL A 308 -0.92 -9.01 -15.31
N PRO A 309 -2.02 -9.76 -15.09
CA PRO A 309 -3.36 -9.34 -15.50
C PRO A 309 -3.72 -7.97 -14.90
N LYS A 310 -4.62 -7.22 -15.52
CA LYS A 310 -5.14 -6.00 -14.88
C LYS A 310 -5.92 -6.39 -13.63
N LEU A 311 -6.10 -5.46 -12.71
CA LEU A 311 -6.83 -5.70 -11.46
C LEU A 311 -8.23 -6.32 -11.69
N ASN A 312 -8.93 -5.88 -12.73
CA ASN A 312 -10.26 -6.40 -13.09
C ASN A 312 -10.26 -7.84 -13.65
N ASP A 313 -9.09 -8.31 -14.08
CA ASP A 313 -8.89 -9.58 -14.75
C ASP A 313 -8.13 -10.59 -13.84
N LEU A 314 -7.93 -10.24 -12.56
CA LEU A 314 -7.37 -11.16 -11.58
C LEU A 314 -8.40 -12.25 -11.26
N ASP A 315 -8.14 -13.46 -11.73
CA ASP A 315 -8.91 -14.66 -11.45
C ASP A 315 -8.21 -15.49 -10.38
N GLU A 316 -8.47 -15.17 -9.13
CA GLU A 316 -7.83 -15.77 -7.97
C GLU A 316 -8.87 -16.06 -6.89
N SER A 317 -8.84 -17.24 -6.28
CA SER A 317 -9.88 -17.65 -5.32
C SER A 317 -9.96 -16.79 -4.05
N TRP A 318 -8.90 -16.03 -3.76
CA TRP A 318 -8.76 -15.12 -2.63
C TRP A 318 -9.05 -13.66 -3.01
N PHE A 319 -9.40 -13.38 -4.26
CA PHE A 319 -9.63 -12.04 -4.77
C PHE A 319 -11.06 -11.91 -5.31
N HIS A 320 -11.82 -10.97 -4.74
CA HIS A 320 -13.23 -10.79 -5.09
C HIS A 320 -13.47 -9.38 -5.57
N ARG A 321 -14.24 -9.24 -6.65
CA ARG A 321 -14.70 -7.94 -7.16
C ARG A 321 -16.18 -7.77 -6.87
N GLU A 322 -16.52 -6.58 -6.42
CA GLU A 322 -17.88 -6.16 -6.17
C GLU A 322 -18.11 -4.78 -6.79
N GLY A 323 -19.27 -4.59 -7.43
CA GLY A 323 -19.70 -3.27 -7.88
C GLY A 323 -20.65 -2.64 -6.88
N LEU A 324 -20.36 -1.42 -6.46
CA LEU A 324 -21.28 -0.63 -5.63
C LEU A 324 -21.98 0.41 -6.49
N GLU A 325 -23.30 0.33 -6.57
CA GLU A 325 -24.15 1.36 -7.17
C GLU A 325 -24.26 2.58 -6.23
N LEU A 326 -24.16 3.78 -6.77
CA LEU A 326 -24.15 5.05 -6.01
C LEU A 326 -25.46 5.84 -6.12
N ARG A 327 -26.56 5.15 -6.43
CA ARG A 327 -27.87 5.75 -6.73
C ARG A 327 -28.42 6.51 -5.53
#